data_AF-A0A9D5A166-F1
#
_entry.id   AF-A0A9D5A166-F1
#
_cell.length_a   1.000
_cell.length_b   1.000
_cell.length_c   1.000
_cell.angle_alpha   90.00
_cell.angle_beta   90.00
_cell.angle_gamma   90.00
#
_symmetry.space_group_name_H-M   'P 1'
#
loop_
_entity.id
_entity.type
_entity.pdbx_description
1 polymer ?
#
loop_
_entity_poly.entity_id
_entity_poly.type
_entity_poly.pdbx_seq_one_letter_code
_entity_poly.pdbx_strand_id
1 'polypeptide(L)'
;KCPRWRLFDYDSSPRTATRCQSSMLQGRRKSQEDRTLCVLDVRIPFPGTMGIREVVVGIVAVFDGHNGAEASEMASKLLMEYFVLHTYFLLDAMYSVVSKTSTGKLLHRRDHDHGNLLHRWKEILGWQWHELHSERLQNVFSANFDDSFHLEILKEALLRAIHDIDVRFSEEASRNNIHSGSTATVVLVADDKFLVANIGDSKAFLCSENFQSPKEAKASLLELYRQTERDGSVSVWDREKYRLASSRGLNHFAVKELTRDHHPDREDERTRVEAAGGQVLNWGGLPRVNGQLAITRAIGDV
;
A
#
# COMPACT_ATOMS: atom_id res chain seq x y z
N LYS A 1 30.31 -13.66 -5.72
CA LYS A 1 29.39 -13.85 -6.87
C LYS A 1 28.34 -14.88 -6.45
N CYS A 2 27.10 -14.47 -6.16
CA CYS A 2 26.01 -15.37 -5.78
C CYS A 2 25.39 -16.01 -7.04
N PRO A 3 25.43 -17.35 -7.22
CA PRO A 3 25.16 -17.96 -8.52
C PRO A 3 23.69 -18.40 -8.73
N ARG A 4 22.71 -17.77 -8.07
CA ARG A 4 21.30 -18.23 -8.10
C ARG A 4 20.23 -17.16 -8.31
N TRP A 5 20.60 -16.02 -8.89
CA TRP A 5 19.61 -15.03 -9.33
C TRP A 5 19.37 -15.25 -10.83
N ARG A 6 18.14 -15.63 -11.22
CA ARG A 6 17.70 -15.50 -12.60
C ARG A 6 17.22 -14.07 -12.78
N LEU A 7 18.05 -13.22 -13.35
CA LEU A 7 17.58 -12.02 -14.02
C LEU A 7 16.90 -12.50 -15.30
N PHE A 8 15.64 -12.12 -15.52
CA PHE A 8 15.00 -12.34 -16.82
C PHE A 8 15.64 -11.39 -17.83
N ASP A 9 16.10 -11.94 -18.96
CA ASP A 9 16.63 -11.17 -20.08
C ASP A 9 15.51 -10.32 -20.68
N TYR A 10 15.54 -9.01 -20.42
CA TYR A 10 14.82 -8.03 -21.21
C TYR A 10 15.80 -7.45 -22.22
N ASP A 11 15.84 -8.07 -23.39
CA ASP A 11 16.52 -7.52 -24.55
C ASP A 11 15.83 -6.20 -24.95
N SER A 12 16.64 -5.21 -25.31
CA SER A 12 16.31 -3.82 -25.68
C SER A 12 16.13 -2.81 -24.53
N SER A 13 17.20 -2.04 -24.30
CA SER A 13 17.28 -0.88 -23.41
C SER A 13 16.55 0.34 -23.96
N PRO A 14 15.84 1.07 -23.09
CA PRO A 14 15.96 2.52 -23.01
C PRO A 14 16.86 2.88 -21.81
N ARG A 15 17.68 3.93 -21.96
CA ARG A 15 18.55 4.49 -20.91
C ARG A 15 17.74 5.24 -19.84
N THR A 16 16.81 4.57 -19.17
CA THR A 16 16.22 5.03 -17.91
C THR A 16 16.67 4.06 -16.84
N ALA A 17 17.38 4.55 -15.82
CA ALA A 17 17.75 3.74 -14.67
C ALA A 17 16.49 3.02 -14.15
N THR A 18 16.52 1.69 -14.07
CA THR A 18 15.40 0.89 -13.56
C THR A 18 15.11 1.32 -12.13
N ARG A 19 14.07 2.15 -11.94
CA ARG A 19 13.67 2.72 -10.65
C ARG A 19 13.03 1.70 -9.70
N CYS A 20 12.82 0.47 -10.18
CA CYS A 20 12.31 -0.64 -9.39
C CYS A 20 13.04 -1.93 -9.73
N GLN A 21 13.27 -2.76 -8.72
CA GLN A 21 13.81 -4.10 -8.84
C GLN A 21 13.03 -5.02 -7.90
N SER A 22 12.63 -6.19 -8.37
CA SER A 22 12.05 -7.23 -7.55
C SER A 22 12.79 -8.54 -7.74
N SER A 23 12.77 -9.37 -6.71
CA SER A 23 13.31 -10.72 -6.79
C SER A 23 12.57 -11.62 -5.81
N MET A 24 12.35 -12.86 -6.21
CA MET A 24 11.63 -13.86 -5.44
C MET A 24 12.45 -15.13 -5.37
N LEU A 25 12.49 -15.76 -4.20
CA LEU A 25 13.23 -16.99 -3.98
C LEU A 25 12.35 -17.98 -3.22
N GLN A 26 12.02 -19.10 -3.86
CA GLN A 26 11.21 -20.18 -3.27
C GLN A 26 11.80 -20.72 -1.94
N GLY A 27 13.12 -20.69 -1.81
CA GLY A 27 13.82 -21.20 -0.64
C GLY A 27 13.66 -22.70 -0.46
N ARG A 28 13.23 -23.13 0.74
CA ARG A 28 13.06 -24.55 1.12
C ARG A 28 11.63 -25.06 0.93
N ARG A 29 10.71 -24.20 0.48
CA ARG A 29 9.30 -24.55 0.24
C ARG A 29 9.16 -25.44 -1.00
N LYS A 30 8.04 -26.16 -1.11
CA LYS A 30 7.76 -27.04 -2.26
C LYS A 30 7.35 -26.26 -3.50
N SER A 31 6.63 -25.16 -3.30
CA SER A 31 6.07 -24.25 -4.30
C SER A 31 6.51 -22.81 -3.98
N GLN A 32 6.55 -21.96 -5.01
CA GLN A 32 6.68 -20.52 -4.84
C GLN A 32 5.30 -19.86 -4.97
N GLU A 33 4.80 -19.35 -3.86
CA GLU A 33 3.47 -18.74 -3.72
C GLU A 33 3.56 -17.21 -3.70
N ASP A 34 4.76 -16.65 -3.51
CA ASP A 34 4.99 -15.20 -3.53
C ASP A 34 4.82 -14.63 -4.94
N ARG A 35 4.23 -13.43 -5.05
CA ARG A 35 4.19 -12.62 -6.26
C ARG A 35 4.56 -11.17 -5.98
N THR A 36 5.08 -10.50 -7.01
CA THR A 36 5.44 -9.07 -6.94
C THR A 36 4.94 -8.34 -8.17
N LEU A 37 4.49 -7.10 -7.98
CA LEU A 37 4.16 -6.16 -9.05
C LEU A 37 5.01 -4.91 -8.89
N CYS A 38 5.54 -4.38 -9.99
CA CYS A 38 6.16 -3.06 -9.96
C CYS A 38 5.99 -2.32 -11.28
N VAL A 39 5.28 -1.20 -11.24
CA VAL A 39 5.01 -0.30 -12.37
C VAL A 39 5.14 1.12 -11.87
N LEU A 40 6.07 1.92 -12.39
CA LEU A 40 6.41 3.24 -11.80
C LEU A 40 6.04 4.44 -12.68
N ASP A 41 5.48 4.21 -13.86
CA ASP A 41 5.35 5.18 -14.95
C ASP A 41 3.92 5.27 -15.49
N VAL A 42 2.92 4.99 -14.63
CA VAL A 42 1.50 5.17 -14.99
C VAL A 42 1.19 6.66 -15.02
N ARG A 43 0.67 7.17 -16.13
CA ARG A 43 0.31 8.58 -16.24
C ARG A 43 -1.19 8.76 -16.21
N ILE A 44 -1.68 9.56 -15.26
CA ILE A 44 -3.11 9.71 -15.01
C ILE A 44 -3.48 11.20 -15.07
N PRO A 45 -4.46 11.60 -15.91
CA PRO A 45 -4.88 12.98 -16.05
C PRO A 45 -5.90 13.38 -14.97
N PHE A 46 -5.48 14.22 -14.03
CA PHE A 46 -6.35 14.77 -12.99
C PHE A 46 -6.78 16.21 -13.31
N PRO A 47 -8.02 16.62 -12.94
CA PRO A 47 -8.40 18.03 -12.96
C PRO A 47 -7.58 18.82 -11.95
N GLY A 48 -6.98 19.92 -12.39
CA GLY A 48 -6.27 20.90 -11.56
C GLY A 48 -6.82 22.32 -11.75
N THR A 49 -6.33 23.25 -10.95
CA THR A 49 -6.77 24.66 -10.94
C THR A 49 -6.52 25.38 -12.27
N MET A 50 -5.51 24.96 -13.04
CA MET A 50 -5.14 25.53 -14.34
C MET A 50 -5.48 24.62 -15.54
N GLY A 51 -6.28 23.57 -15.35
CA GLY A 51 -6.61 22.59 -16.39
C GLY A 51 -6.21 21.17 -16.01
N ILE A 52 -6.00 20.31 -17.00
CA ILE A 52 -5.63 18.91 -16.76
C ILE A 52 -4.15 18.83 -16.38
N ARG A 53 -3.87 18.21 -15.23
CA ARG A 53 -2.52 17.91 -14.74
C ARG A 53 -2.26 16.42 -14.89
N GLU A 54 -1.21 16.07 -15.61
CA GLU A 54 -0.73 14.69 -15.69
C GLU A 54 0.08 14.35 -14.42
N VAL A 55 -0.37 13.36 -13.67
CA VAL A 55 0.33 12.86 -12.48
C VAL A 55 0.93 11.50 -12.81
N VAL A 56 2.23 11.34 -12.53
CA VAL A 56 2.91 10.06 -12.63
C VAL A 56 2.68 9.28 -11.34
N VAL A 57 2.04 8.13 -11.47
CA VAL A 57 1.71 7.21 -10.39
C VAL A 57 2.55 5.95 -10.53
N GLY A 58 3.24 5.59 -9.46
CA GLY A 58 3.87 4.29 -9.32
C GLY A 58 3.06 3.38 -8.40
N ILE A 59 3.02 2.09 -8.71
CA ILE A 59 2.44 1.01 -7.93
C ILE A 59 3.49 -0.09 -7.73
N VAL A 60 3.74 -0.42 -6.47
CA VAL A 60 4.60 -1.52 -6.07
C VAL A 60 3.80 -2.42 -5.14
N ALA A 61 3.76 -3.71 -5.38
CA ALA A 61 3.05 -4.64 -4.53
C ALA A 61 3.83 -5.94 -4.28
N VAL A 62 3.65 -6.49 -3.10
CA VAL A 62 4.08 -7.83 -2.71
C VAL A 62 2.86 -8.60 -2.23
N PHE A 63 2.78 -9.85 -2.65
CA PHE A 63 1.73 -10.79 -2.32
C PHE A 63 2.40 -12.06 -1.79
N ASP A 64 2.13 -12.41 -0.54
CA ASP A 64 2.55 -13.69 0.06
C ASP A 64 1.34 -14.63 0.02
N GLY A 65 1.40 -15.63 -0.86
CA GLY A 65 0.34 -16.61 -1.03
C GLY A 65 0.49 -17.77 -0.04
N HIS A 66 -0.62 -18.37 0.36
CA HIS A 66 -0.65 -19.56 1.21
C HIS A 66 -1.71 -20.56 0.74
N ASN A 67 -1.46 -21.85 1.03
CA ASN A 67 -2.29 -22.99 0.59
C ASN A 67 -2.41 -23.10 -0.95
N GLY A 68 -1.49 -22.50 -1.69
CA GLY A 68 -1.52 -22.40 -3.15
C GLY A 68 -1.14 -21.00 -3.62
N ALA A 69 -0.85 -20.87 -4.91
CA ALA A 69 -0.41 -19.61 -5.50
C ALA A 69 -1.53 -18.87 -6.23
N GLU A 70 -2.74 -19.42 -6.29
CA GLU A 70 -3.82 -18.93 -7.15
C GLU A 70 -4.28 -17.53 -6.74
N ALA A 71 -4.43 -17.28 -5.43
CA ALA A 71 -4.83 -15.98 -4.89
C ALA A 71 -3.79 -14.88 -5.20
N SER A 72 -2.52 -15.14 -4.90
CA SER A 72 -1.42 -14.18 -5.14
C SER A 72 -1.17 -13.97 -6.63
N GLU A 73 -1.31 -15.02 -7.45
CA GLU A 73 -1.24 -14.96 -8.91
C GLU A 73 -2.34 -14.07 -9.49
N MET A 74 -3.60 -14.27 -9.08
CA MET A 74 -4.73 -13.46 -9.53
C MET A 74 -4.57 -12.00 -9.09
N ALA A 75 -4.24 -11.77 -7.82
CA ALA A 75 -4.06 -10.42 -7.28
C ALA A 75 -2.95 -9.66 -8.01
N SER A 76 -1.80 -10.31 -8.26
CA SER A 76 -0.68 -9.68 -8.97
C SER A 76 -0.99 -9.32 -10.43
N LYS A 77 -1.85 -10.11 -11.10
CA LYS A 77 -2.27 -9.88 -12.49
C LYS A 77 -3.33 -8.78 -12.62
N LEU A 78 -4.30 -8.74 -11.71
CA LEU A 78 -5.47 -7.87 -11.83
C LEU A 78 -5.32 -6.52 -11.14
N LEU A 79 -4.43 -6.39 -10.15
CA LEU A 79 -4.28 -5.16 -9.36
C LEU A 79 -4.15 -3.92 -10.23
N MET A 80 -3.27 -3.96 -11.23
CA MET A 80 -3.04 -2.81 -12.10
C MET A 80 -4.26 -2.51 -13.00
N GLU A 81 -4.89 -3.54 -13.57
CA GLU A 81 -6.05 -3.39 -14.44
C GLU A 81 -7.24 -2.78 -13.70
N TYR A 82 -7.59 -3.33 -12.53
CA TYR A 82 -8.71 -2.85 -11.74
C TYR A 82 -8.43 -1.48 -11.15
N PHE A 83 -7.19 -1.23 -10.69
CA PHE A 83 -6.79 0.09 -10.20
C PHE A 83 -6.98 1.17 -11.27
N VAL A 84 -6.50 0.94 -12.49
CA VAL A 84 -6.67 1.89 -13.60
C VAL A 84 -8.15 2.05 -13.94
N LEU A 85 -8.89 0.94 -14.09
CA LEU A 85 -10.32 0.96 -14.39
C LEU A 85 -11.10 1.82 -13.39
N HIS A 86 -10.93 1.57 -12.09
CA HIS A 86 -11.63 2.35 -11.06
C HIS A 86 -11.17 3.79 -11.02
N THR A 87 -9.88 4.07 -11.27
CA THR A 87 -9.39 5.46 -11.33
C THR A 87 -10.09 6.22 -12.46
N TYR A 88 -10.14 5.67 -13.67
CA TYR A 88 -10.81 6.32 -14.80
C TYR A 88 -12.31 6.44 -14.61
N PHE A 89 -12.96 5.45 -14.01
CA PHE A 89 -14.38 5.52 -13.68
C PHE A 89 -14.69 6.67 -12.70
N LEU A 90 -13.89 6.80 -11.63
CA LEU A 90 -14.02 7.90 -10.68
C LEU A 90 -13.76 9.25 -11.35
N LEU A 91 -12.74 9.34 -12.21
CA LEU A 91 -12.44 10.54 -12.98
C LEU A 91 -13.58 10.94 -13.94
N ASP A 92 -14.14 9.99 -14.69
CA ASP A 92 -15.23 10.26 -15.64
C ASP A 92 -16.48 10.80 -14.94
N ALA A 93 -16.85 10.16 -13.82
CA ALA A 93 -17.93 10.65 -12.97
C ALA A 93 -17.65 12.09 -12.50
N MET A 94 -16.38 12.45 -12.28
CA MET A 94 -16.00 13.81 -11.86
C MET A 94 -16.12 14.82 -12.97
N TYR A 95 -15.58 14.52 -14.14
CA TYR A 95 -15.72 15.38 -15.31
C TYR A 95 -17.21 15.61 -15.64
N SER A 96 -18.04 14.57 -15.48
CA SER A 96 -19.49 14.67 -15.64
C SER A 96 -20.16 15.59 -14.63
N VAL A 97 -19.71 15.64 -13.38
CA VAL A 97 -20.26 16.58 -12.39
C VAL A 97 -19.77 18.00 -12.64
N VAL A 98 -18.46 18.19 -12.77
CA VAL A 98 -17.81 19.50 -12.95
C VAL A 98 -18.35 20.21 -14.19
N SER A 99 -18.44 19.51 -15.32
CA SER A 99 -18.98 20.06 -16.58
C SER A 99 -20.40 20.58 -16.42
N LYS A 100 -21.31 19.78 -15.83
CA LYS A 100 -22.71 20.13 -15.57
C LYS A 100 -22.87 21.32 -14.60
N THR A 101 -21.97 21.49 -13.62
CA THR A 101 -21.95 22.70 -12.77
C THR A 101 -21.54 23.95 -13.55
N SER A 102 -20.64 23.84 -14.53
CA SER A 102 -20.19 25.00 -15.31
C SER A 102 -21.25 25.51 -16.29
N THR A 103 -22.09 24.63 -16.84
CA THR A 103 -23.21 25.00 -17.73
C THR A 103 -24.37 25.68 -16.98
N GLY A 104 -24.47 25.49 -15.66
CA GLY A 104 -25.55 26.04 -14.83
C GLY A 104 -25.24 27.37 -14.12
N LYS A 105 -24.03 27.92 -14.23
CA LYS A 105 -23.61 29.14 -13.51
C LYS A 105 -23.27 30.30 -14.46
N LEU A 106 -24.33 30.88 -15.00
CA LEU A 106 -24.36 32.23 -15.56
C LEU A 106 -25.45 33.05 -14.82
N LEU A 107 -25.37 33.16 -13.49
CA LEU A 107 -25.98 34.24 -12.67
C LEU A 107 -25.68 34.05 -11.16
N HIS A 108 -25.02 35.06 -10.58
CA HIS A 108 -24.89 35.45 -9.16
C HIS A 108 -24.31 34.51 -8.06
N ARG A 109 -23.14 34.95 -7.58
CA ARG A 109 -22.68 35.25 -6.19
C ARG A 109 -22.73 34.17 -5.08
N ARG A 110 -21.50 33.90 -4.58
CA ARG A 110 -20.97 33.35 -3.31
C ARG A 110 -21.89 32.67 -2.28
N ASP A 111 -21.31 31.56 -1.80
CA ASP A 111 -21.54 30.78 -0.59
C ASP A 111 -22.76 29.84 -0.56
N HIS A 112 -22.50 28.58 -0.15
CA HIS A 112 -23.39 27.40 -0.03
C HIS A 112 -23.50 26.40 -1.20
N ASP A 113 -22.39 25.93 -1.80
CA ASP A 113 -22.47 24.91 -2.88
C ASP A 113 -21.84 23.53 -2.58
N HIS A 114 -21.24 23.34 -1.41
CA HIS A 114 -20.63 22.04 -1.04
C HIS A 114 -21.68 20.94 -0.83
N GLY A 115 -22.85 21.26 -0.29
CA GLY A 115 -23.94 20.30 -0.08
C GLY A 115 -24.56 19.77 -1.39
N ASN A 116 -24.59 20.60 -2.44
CA ASN A 116 -25.21 20.26 -3.73
C ASN A 116 -24.35 19.31 -4.57
N LEU A 117 -23.02 19.44 -4.51
CA LEU A 117 -22.09 18.51 -5.16
C LEU A 117 -22.23 17.12 -4.55
N LEU A 118 -22.15 17.01 -3.22
CA LEU A 118 -22.27 15.74 -2.51
C LEU A 118 -23.57 15.00 -2.82
N HIS A 119 -24.70 15.72 -2.89
CA HIS A 119 -26.00 15.13 -3.23
C HIS A 119 -26.06 14.61 -4.68
N ARG A 120 -25.53 15.38 -5.64
CA ARG A 120 -25.49 14.96 -7.07
C ARG A 120 -24.54 13.79 -7.30
N TRP A 121 -23.49 13.68 -6.50
CA TRP A 121 -22.59 12.54 -6.51
C TRP A 121 -23.22 11.27 -5.93
N LYS A 122 -24.07 11.41 -4.89
CA LYS A 122 -24.90 10.32 -4.38
C LYS A 122 -25.82 9.74 -5.46
N GLU A 123 -26.40 10.58 -6.31
CA GLU A 123 -27.25 10.12 -7.43
C GLU A 123 -26.45 9.41 -8.55
N ILE A 124 -25.25 9.89 -8.90
CA ILE A 124 -24.46 9.33 -10.02
C ILE A 124 -23.87 7.97 -9.69
N LEU A 125 -23.37 7.77 -8.46
CA LEU A 125 -22.86 6.47 -8.02
C LEU A 125 -24.00 5.47 -7.69
N GLY A 126 -25.26 5.89 -7.92
CA GLY A 126 -26.59 5.40 -7.52
C GLY A 126 -26.96 3.92 -7.63
N TRP A 127 -26.04 3.02 -7.98
CA TRP A 127 -26.30 1.59 -8.17
C TRP A 127 -25.29 0.67 -7.48
N GLN A 128 -24.18 1.19 -6.94
CA GLN A 128 -23.16 0.42 -6.20
C GLN A 128 -22.99 0.90 -4.73
N TRP A 129 -23.99 1.63 -4.23
CA TRP A 129 -23.98 2.28 -2.91
C TRP A 129 -24.31 1.38 -1.72
N HIS A 130 -24.85 0.18 -1.93
CA HIS A 130 -25.57 -0.50 -0.86
C HIS A 130 -24.72 -1.31 0.13
N GLU A 131 -23.39 -1.44 -0.04
CA GLU A 131 -22.62 -2.27 0.90
C GLU A 131 -21.27 -1.74 1.40
N LEU A 132 -20.77 -0.57 0.97
CA LEU A 132 -19.51 -0.05 1.53
C LEU A 132 -19.51 1.48 1.79
N HIS A 133 -19.66 1.81 3.08
CA HIS A 133 -19.07 2.96 3.80
C HIS A 133 -19.41 4.40 3.33
N SER A 134 -20.66 4.81 3.57
CA SER A 134 -21.19 6.19 3.42
C SER A 134 -20.38 7.30 4.13
N GLU A 135 -19.62 6.99 5.18
CA GLU A 135 -18.84 7.96 5.96
C GLU A 135 -17.45 8.27 5.35
N ARG A 136 -16.84 7.32 4.62
CA ARG A 136 -15.46 7.48 4.09
C ARG A 136 -15.38 8.43 2.91
N LEU A 137 -16.39 8.38 2.05
CA LEU A 137 -16.51 9.25 0.88
C LEU A 137 -16.85 10.70 1.28
N GLN A 138 -17.58 10.94 2.38
CA GLN A 138 -17.84 12.31 2.88
C GLN A 138 -16.54 13.08 3.21
N ASN A 139 -15.48 12.38 3.62
CA ASN A 139 -14.16 12.99 3.86
C ASN A 139 -13.42 13.33 2.56
N VAL A 140 -13.55 12.53 1.51
CA VAL A 140 -13.03 12.86 0.16
C VAL A 140 -13.65 14.15 -0.37
N PHE A 141 -14.94 14.36 -0.09
CA PHE A 141 -15.73 15.46 -0.63
C PHE A 141 -15.77 16.72 0.25
N SER A 142 -15.13 16.68 1.43
CA SER A 142 -14.96 17.85 2.31
C SER A 142 -13.65 18.60 2.03
N ALA A 143 -12.76 18.03 1.22
CA ALA A 143 -11.55 18.70 0.79
C ALA A 143 -11.88 19.75 -0.28
N ASN A 144 -11.36 20.96 -0.11
CA ASN A 144 -11.25 21.92 -1.21
C ASN A 144 -10.56 21.24 -2.41
N PHE A 145 -10.74 21.76 -3.63
CA PHE A 145 -9.91 21.39 -4.80
C PHE A 145 -8.44 21.79 -4.56
N ASP A 146 -7.80 21.13 -3.61
CA ASP A 146 -6.42 21.27 -3.20
C ASP A 146 -5.60 20.13 -3.82
N ASP A 147 -4.28 20.27 -3.80
CA ASP A 147 -3.30 19.34 -4.35
C ASP A 147 -3.36 17.92 -3.73
N SER A 148 -4.28 17.64 -2.80
CA SER A 148 -4.50 16.31 -2.22
C SER A 148 -5.65 15.53 -2.85
N PHE A 149 -6.51 16.15 -3.67
CA PHE A 149 -7.73 15.50 -4.15
C PHE A 149 -7.48 14.27 -5.03
N HIS A 150 -6.47 14.32 -5.90
CA HIS A 150 -6.09 13.17 -6.73
C HIS A 150 -5.67 11.95 -5.88
N LEU A 151 -5.09 12.16 -4.69
CA LEU A 151 -4.72 11.07 -3.79
C LEU A 151 -5.94 10.35 -3.21
N GLU A 152 -7.03 11.07 -2.94
CA GLU A 152 -8.26 10.43 -2.47
C GLU A 152 -8.91 9.59 -3.57
N ILE A 153 -8.84 10.02 -4.84
CA ILE A 153 -9.27 9.20 -5.98
C ILE A 153 -8.42 7.94 -6.07
N LEU A 154 -7.09 8.08 -6.01
CA LEU A 154 -6.15 6.94 -6.08
C LEU A 154 -6.38 5.97 -4.91
N LYS A 155 -6.62 6.48 -3.71
CA LYS A 155 -6.95 5.69 -2.52
C LYS A 155 -8.26 4.92 -2.68
N GLU A 156 -9.32 5.59 -3.14
CA GLU A 156 -10.61 4.95 -3.38
C GLU A 156 -10.53 3.92 -4.51
N ALA A 157 -9.82 4.23 -5.60
CA ALA A 157 -9.59 3.31 -6.70
C ALA A 157 -8.84 2.05 -6.24
N LEU A 158 -7.82 2.21 -5.39
CA LEU A 158 -7.07 1.09 -4.82
C LEU A 158 -7.95 0.22 -3.91
N LEU A 159 -8.78 0.83 -3.06
CA LEU A 159 -9.71 0.10 -2.20
C LEU A 159 -10.70 -0.72 -3.03
N ARG A 160 -11.28 -0.14 -4.08
CA ARG A 160 -12.19 -0.84 -5.01
C ARG A 160 -11.48 -1.96 -5.75
N ALA A 161 -10.26 -1.72 -6.24
CA ALA A 161 -9.49 -2.72 -6.96
C ALA A 161 -9.23 -3.95 -6.10
N ILE A 162 -8.78 -3.75 -4.86
CA ILE A 162 -8.54 -4.84 -3.91
C ILE A 162 -9.84 -5.59 -3.60
N HIS A 163 -10.93 -4.86 -3.33
CA HIS A 163 -12.23 -5.45 -3.05
C HIS A 163 -12.72 -6.32 -4.22
N ASP A 164 -12.67 -5.80 -5.44
CA ASP A 164 -13.17 -6.51 -6.61
C ASP A 164 -12.28 -7.72 -6.97
N ILE A 165 -10.98 -7.67 -6.67
CA ILE A 165 -10.09 -8.84 -6.73
C ILE A 165 -10.53 -9.90 -5.73
N ASP A 166 -10.82 -9.52 -4.49
CA ASP A 166 -11.22 -10.45 -3.44
C ASP A 166 -12.57 -11.10 -3.74
N VAL A 167 -13.56 -10.32 -4.19
CA VAL A 167 -14.86 -10.83 -4.64
C VAL A 167 -14.67 -11.81 -5.81
N ARG A 168 -13.90 -11.41 -6.82
CA ARG A 168 -13.66 -12.27 -7.99
C ARG A 168 -12.96 -13.56 -7.62
N PHE A 169 -11.92 -13.49 -6.79
CA PHE A 169 -11.19 -14.66 -6.36
C PHE A 169 -12.06 -15.57 -5.51
N SER A 170 -12.84 -15.02 -4.58
CA SER A 170 -13.77 -15.78 -3.73
C SER A 170 -14.81 -16.56 -4.55
N GLU A 171 -15.36 -15.96 -5.60
CA GLU A 171 -16.26 -16.66 -6.52
C GLU A 171 -15.57 -17.80 -7.26
N GLU A 172 -14.36 -17.56 -7.78
CA GLU A 172 -13.59 -18.56 -8.51
C GLU A 172 -13.14 -19.71 -7.60
N ALA A 173 -12.73 -19.38 -6.37
CA ALA A 173 -12.32 -20.31 -5.35
C ALA A 173 -13.47 -21.22 -4.92
N SER A 174 -14.66 -20.65 -4.70
CA SER A 174 -15.87 -21.43 -4.39
C SER A 174 -16.27 -22.38 -5.53
N ARG A 175 -16.20 -21.91 -6.79
CA ARG A 175 -16.56 -22.75 -7.96
C ARG A 175 -15.59 -23.91 -8.17
N ASN A 176 -14.31 -23.71 -7.86
CA ASN A 176 -13.24 -24.68 -8.15
C ASN A 176 -12.71 -25.42 -6.92
N ASN A 177 -13.28 -25.19 -5.73
CA ASN A 177 -12.80 -25.71 -4.43
C ASN A 177 -11.31 -25.38 -4.19
N ILE A 178 -10.93 -24.12 -4.42
CA ILE A 178 -9.60 -23.60 -4.12
C ILE A 178 -9.64 -22.98 -2.72
N HIS A 179 -8.66 -23.32 -1.88
CA HIS A 179 -8.57 -22.81 -0.50
C HIS A 179 -7.32 -21.97 -0.27
N SER A 180 -6.72 -21.45 -1.36
CA SER A 180 -5.59 -20.55 -1.25
C SER A 180 -6.03 -19.15 -0.85
N GLY A 181 -5.12 -18.44 -0.21
CA GLY A 181 -5.28 -17.04 0.14
C GLY A 181 -3.99 -16.29 -0.12
N SER A 182 -4.05 -14.97 -0.01
CA SER A 182 -2.87 -14.13 -0.18
C SER A 182 -2.91 -12.90 0.70
N THR A 183 -1.77 -12.57 1.28
CA THR A 183 -1.53 -11.21 1.79
C THR A 183 -1.39 -10.24 0.61
N ALA A 184 -1.50 -8.94 0.88
CA ALA A 184 -1.23 -7.89 -0.09
C ALA A 184 -0.69 -6.64 0.60
N THR A 185 0.54 -6.27 0.30
CA THR A 185 1.11 -4.96 0.66
C THR A 185 1.34 -4.16 -0.60
N VAL A 186 0.59 -3.08 -0.77
CA VAL A 186 0.61 -2.21 -1.96
C VAL A 186 1.06 -0.81 -1.57
N VAL A 187 2.04 -0.28 -2.28
CA VAL A 187 2.55 1.09 -2.15
C VAL A 187 2.27 1.83 -3.45
N LEU A 188 1.45 2.88 -3.39
CA LEU A 188 1.32 3.87 -4.44
C LEU A 188 2.25 5.05 -4.16
N VAL A 189 2.88 5.56 -5.22
CA VAL A 189 3.75 6.73 -5.20
C VAL A 189 3.17 7.76 -6.17
N ALA A 190 2.79 8.94 -5.68
CA ALA A 190 2.28 10.03 -6.51
C ALA A 190 2.65 11.38 -5.86
N ASP A 191 3.14 12.34 -6.63
CA ASP A 191 3.49 13.69 -6.15
C ASP A 191 4.31 13.71 -4.84
N ASP A 192 5.39 12.91 -4.80
CA ASP A 192 6.28 12.74 -3.64
C ASP A 192 5.59 12.21 -2.35
N LYS A 193 4.37 11.69 -2.49
CA LYS A 193 3.60 11.09 -1.40
C LYS A 193 3.45 9.60 -1.64
N PHE A 194 3.33 8.88 -0.52
CA PHE A 194 3.12 7.44 -0.49
C PHE A 194 1.74 7.12 0.08
N LEU A 195 0.96 6.30 -0.62
CA LEU A 195 -0.25 5.68 -0.08
C LEU A 195 0.04 4.19 0.09
N VAL A 196 -0.20 3.64 1.28
CA VAL A 196 0.11 2.24 1.58
C VAL A 196 -1.16 1.52 2.01
N ALA A 197 -1.51 0.48 1.27
CA ALA A 197 -2.54 -0.48 1.64
C ALA A 197 -1.87 -1.76 2.13
N ASN A 198 -2.32 -2.28 3.28
CA ASN A 198 -1.78 -3.51 3.85
C ASN A 198 -2.90 -4.48 4.22
N ILE A 199 -2.73 -5.74 3.83
CA ILE A 199 -3.61 -6.88 4.11
C ILE A 199 -2.69 -8.05 4.47
N GLY A 200 -2.78 -8.55 5.70
CA GLY A 200 -1.87 -9.56 6.21
C GLY A 200 -0.64 -8.99 6.92
N ASP A 201 0.45 -9.75 6.89
CA ASP A 201 1.68 -9.58 7.67
C ASP A 201 2.93 -9.26 6.82
N SER A 202 2.76 -9.07 5.51
CA SER A 202 3.80 -8.46 4.68
C SER A 202 4.08 -7.01 5.09
N LYS A 203 5.31 -6.55 4.84
CA LYS A 203 5.81 -5.25 5.34
C LYS A 203 6.34 -4.34 4.25
N ALA A 204 6.12 -3.04 4.43
CA ALA A 204 6.79 -1.99 3.66
C ALA A 204 7.60 -1.07 4.56
N PHE A 205 8.80 -0.71 4.11
CA PHE A 205 9.71 0.19 4.80
C PHE A 205 10.15 1.31 3.86
N LEU A 206 10.15 2.54 4.36
CA LEU A 206 10.76 3.69 3.71
C LEU A 206 12.17 3.88 4.27
N CYS A 207 13.18 3.85 3.41
CA CYS A 207 14.56 4.16 3.77
C CYS A 207 14.91 5.57 3.28
N SER A 208 15.37 6.45 4.17
CA SER A 208 15.85 7.79 3.83
C SER A 208 17.28 7.98 4.30
N GLU A 209 18.09 8.72 3.54
CA GLU A 209 19.40 9.17 3.99
C GLU A 209 19.25 10.48 4.77
N ASN A 210 19.69 10.48 6.02
CA ASN A 210 19.62 11.62 6.92
C ASN A 210 21.02 12.03 7.35
N PHE A 211 21.25 13.34 7.49
CA PHE A 211 22.49 13.87 8.02
C PHE A 211 22.35 14.19 9.52
N GLN A 212 23.22 13.62 10.35
CA GLN A 212 23.38 14.03 11.74
C GLN A 212 24.53 15.03 11.84
N SER A 213 24.27 16.15 12.53
CA SER A 213 25.34 17.08 12.90
C SER A 213 26.40 16.37 13.77
N PRO A 214 27.64 16.88 13.85
CA PRO A 214 28.68 16.28 14.68
C PRO A 214 28.27 16.07 16.15
N LYS A 215 27.44 16.97 16.70
CA LYS A 215 26.93 16.88 18.07
C LYS A 215 25.95 15.72 18.23
N GLU A 216 25.03 15.55 17.29
CA GLU A 216 24.02 14.48 17.29
C GLU A 216 24.67 13.13 17.01
N ALA A 217 25.57 13.06 16.03
CA ALA A 217 26.28 11.82 15.69
C ALA A 217 27.10 11.30 16.87
N LYS A 218 27.75 12.21 17.63
CA LYS A 218 28.46 11.86 18.86
C LYS A 218 27.52 11.30 19.94
N ALA A 219 26.34 11.91 20.12
CA ALA A 219 25.35 11.43 21.09
C ALA A 219 24.80 10.05 20.72
N SER A 220 24.41 9.86 19.45
CA SER A 220 23.89 8.59 18.94
C SER A 220 24.90 7.45 19.06
N LEU A 221 26.18 7.70 18.72
CA LEU A 221 27.25 6.69 18.84
C LEU A 221 27.53 6.33 20.31
N LEU A 222 27.45 7.30 21.23
CA LEU A 222 27.59 7.03 22.67
C LEU A 222 26.42 6.18 23.20
N GLU A 223 25.19 6.45 22.74
CA GLU A 223 24.00 5.69 23.14
C GLU A 223 24.07 4.24 22.62
N LEU A 224 24.44 4.06 21.35
CA LEU A 224 24.65 2.73 20.75
C LEU A 224 25.71 1.93 21.51
N TYR A 225 26.82 2.58 21.90
CA TYR A 225 27.87 1.92 22.68
C TYR A 225 27.34 1.40 24.03
N ARG A 226 26.60 2.26 24.76
CA ARG A 226 25.99 1.88 26.04
C ARG A 226 25.00 0.74 25.91
N GLN A 227 24.25 0.67 24.80
CA GLN A 227 23.34 -0.44 24.51
C GLN A 227 24.12 -1.74 24.26
N THR A 228 25.17 -1.70 23.44
CA THR A 228 25.98 -2.90 23.16
C THR A 228 26.69 -3.46 24.39
N GLU A 229 27.12 -2.61 25.34
CA GLU A 229 27.68 -3.06 26.62
C GLU A 229 26.65 -3.81 27.47
N ARG A 230 25.37 -3.41 27.42
CA ARG A 230 24.28 -4.09 28.15
C ARG A 230 23.89 -5.43 27.53
N ASP A 231 23.93 -5.52 26.20
CA ASP A 231 23.53 -6.74 25.48
C ASP A 231 24.64 -7.81 25.44
N GLY A 232 25.80 -7.56 26.08
CA GLY A 232 26.92 -8.52 26.11
C GLY A 232 27.58 -8.76 24.75
N SER A 233 27.28 -7.92 23.76
CA SER A 233 27.84 -7.99 22.41
C SER A 233 29.21 -7.32 22.38
N VAL A 234 30.25 -8.07 22.01
CA VAL A 234 31.60 -7.53 21.79
C VAL A 234 31.61 -6.76 20.47
N SER A 235 31.22 -5.48 20.51
CA SER A 235 31.45 -4.59 19.36
C SER A 235 32.88 -4.05 19.44
N VAL A 236 33.63 -4.18 18.34
CA VAL A 236 34.93 -3.51 18.18
C VAL A 236 34.65 -2.02 18.09
N TRP A 237 35.11 -1.27 19.07
CA TRP A 237 35.01 0.19 19.09
C TRP A 237 35.67 0.77 17.84
N ASP A 238 34.86 1.20 16.88
CA ASP A 238 35.34 1.85 15.67
C ASP A 238 35.70 3.31 15.97
N ARG A 239 36.91 3.50 16.48
CA ARG A 239 37.49 4.81 16.82
C ARG A 239 37.56 5.75 15.61
N GLU A 240 37.74 5.19 14.43
CA GLU A 240 37.75 5.94 13.16
C GLU A 240 36.38 6.50 12.87
N LYS A 241 35.32 5.68 12.95
CA LYS A 241 33.92 6.12 12.79
C LYS A 241 33.54 7.20 13.81
N TYR A 242 33.96 7.04 15.06
CA TYR A 242 33.72 8.06 16.10
C TYR A 242 34.43 9.39 15.80
N ARG A 243 35.70 9.33 15.37
CA ARG A 243 36.49 10.52 15.00
C ARG A 243 35.92 11.22 13.77
N LEU A 244 35.48 10.46 12.77
CA LEU A 244 34.87 10.99 11.55
C LEU A 244 33.52 11.67 11.86
N ALA A 245 32.66 10.99 12.62
CA ALA A 245 31.37 11.53 13.06
C ALA A 245 31.54 12.81 13.90
N SER A 246 32.57 12.86 14.75
CA SER A 246 32.87 14.03 15.60
C SER A 246 33.37 15.25 14.83
N SER A 247 33.85 15.08 13.59
CA SER A 247 34.43 16.18 12.79
C SER A 247 33.56 16.60 11.61
N ARG A 248 32.85 15.67 10.97
CA ARG A 248 32.08 15.93 9.74
C ARG A 248 30.57 15.69 9.87
N GLY A 249 30.11 15.16 11.00
CA GLY A 249 28.76 14.62 11.10
C GLY A 249 28.69 13.22 10.47
N LEU A 250 27.48 12.65 10.42
CA LEU A 250 27.29 11.28 9.96
C LEU A 250 26.05 11.20 9.07
N ASN A 251 26.24 10.79 7.81
CA ASN A 251 25.15 10.28 6.99
C ASN A 251 24.75 8.93 7.56
N HIS A 252 23.46 8.76 7.84
CA HIS A 252 22.90 7.49 8.28
C HIS A 252 21.60 7.24 7.54
N PHE A 253 21.29 5.97 7.34
CA PHE A 253 19.99 5.57 6.83
C PHE A 253 19.01 5.49 7.98
N ALA A 254 17.90 6.21 7.86
CA ALA A 254 16.74 6.06 8.71
C ALA A 254 15.73 5.16 8.02
N VAL A 255 15.15 4.23 8.77
CA VAL A 255 14.13 3.32 8.27
C VAL A 255 12.82 3.62 9.01
N LYS A 256 11.76 3.82 8.24
CA LYS A 256 10.40 4.01 8.75
C LYS A 256 9.51 2.89 8.23
N GLU A 257 8.96 2.09 9.14
CA GLU A 257 7.92 1.12 8.80
C GLU A 257 6.65 1.86 8.36
N LEU A 258 6.06 1.43 7.24
CA LEU A 258 4.87 2.03 6.65
C LEU A 258 3.60 1.20 6.88
N THR A 259 3.74 -0.04 7.38
CA THR A 259 2.63 -0.98 7.61
C THR A 259 2.57 -1.41 9.07
N ARG A 260 1.46 -2.06 9.42
CA ARG A 260 1.30 -2.80 10.68
C ARG A 260 0.69 -4.15 10.36
N ASP A 261 1.28 -5.21 10.88
CA ASP A 261 0.88 -6.58 10.56
C ASP A 261 -0.50 -6.89 11.12
N HIS A 262 -1.33 -7.52 10.31
CA HIS A 262 -2.64 -8.04 10.70
C HIS A 262 -2.48 -9.43 11.30
N HIS A 263 -1.86 -9.47 12.49
CA HIS A 263 -1.59 -10.70 13.21
C HIS A 263 -2.62 -10.92 14.35
N PRO A 264 -3.01 -12.17 14.68
CA PRO A 264 -4.06 -12.44 15.67
C PRO A 264 -3.73 -12.06 17.12
N ASP A 265 -2.49 -11.73 17.46
CA ASP A 265 -2.13 -11.17 18.77
C ASP A 265 -2.41 -9.67 18.88
N ARG A 266 -2.64 -8.98 17.77
CA ARG A 266 -2.95 -7.54 17.77
C ARG A 266 -4.36 -7.33 18.32
N GLU A 267 -4.46 -6.56 19.39
CA GLU A 267 -5.69 -6.46 20.18
C GLU A 267 -6.91 -6.01 19.36
N ASP A 268 -6.74 -5.04 18.46
CA ASP A 268 -7.79 -4.55 17.56
C ASP A 268 -8.22 -5.63 16.54
N GLU A 269 -7.28 -6.42 16.02
CA GLU A 269 -7.59 -7.51 15.10
C GLU A 269 -8.26 -8.70 15.80
N ARG A 270 -7.78 -9.06 16.99
CA ARG A 270 -8.42 -10.08 17.83
C ARG A 270 -9.85 -9.69 18.14
N THR A 271 -10.07 -8.47 18.63
CA THR A 271 -11.41 -7.96 18.94
C THR A 271 -12.31 -7.98 17.70
N ARG A 272 -11.80 -7.59 16.53
CA ARG A 272 -12.55 -7.64 15.27
C ARG A 272 -12.95 -9.07 14.89
N VAL A 273 -12.03 -10.04 15.01
CA VAL A 273 -12.28 -11.46 14.71
C VAL A 273 -13.33 -12.04 15.67
N GLU A 274 -13.18 -11.79 16.97
CA GLU A 274 -14.09 -12.30 18.00
C GLU A 274 -15.49 -11.67 17.88
N ALA A 275 -15.57 -10.38 17.58
CA ALA A 275 -16.84 -9.69 17.31
C ALA A 275 -17.57 -10.22 16.07
N ALA A 276 -16.83 -10.75 15.08
CA ALA A 276 -17.39 -11.42 13.91
C ALA A 276 -17.76 -12.90 14.15
N GLY A 277 -17.62 -13.40 15.40
CA GLY A 277 -17.93 -14.78 15.78
C GLY A 277 -16.77 -15.77 15.59
N GLY A 278 -15.59 -15.31 15.18
CA GLY A 278 -14.37 -16.12 15.13
C GLY A 278 -13.72 -16.28 16.50
N GLN A 279 -12.65 -17.07 16.57
CA GLN A 279 -11.85 -17.26 17.78
C GLN A 279 -10.37 -17.12 17.45
N VAL A 280 -9.57 -16.61 18.39
CA VAL A 280 -8.11 -16.65 18.28
C VAL A 280 -7.57 -17.67 19.26
N LEU A 281 -7.08 -18.80 18.72
CA LEU A 281 -6.59 -19.94 19.48
C LEU A 281 -5.07 -20.06 19.35
N ASN A 282 -4.40 -20.39 20.45
CA ASN A 282 -2.97 -20.69 20.41
C ASN A 282 -2.74 -22.12 19.93
N TRP A 283 -2.07 -22.27 18.80
CA TRP A 283 -1.70 -23.56 18.23
C TRP A 283 -0.22 -23.60 17.86
N GLY A 284 0.52 -24.55 18.42
CA GLY A 284 1.98 -24.65 18.21
C GLY A 284 2.75 -23.43 18.74
N GLY A 285 2.24 -22.77 19.79
CA GLY A 285 2.87 -21.58 20.39
C GLY A 285 2.60 -20.26 19.65
N LEU A 286 1.80 -20.28 18.57
CA LEU A 286 1.42 -19.09 17.81
C LEU A 286 -0.11 -18.91 17.80
N PRO A 287 -0.61 -17.67 17.90
CA PRO A 287 -2.04 -17.40 17.84
C PRO A 287 -2.54 -17.52 16.40
N ARG A 288 -3.69 -18.17 16.22
CA ARG A 288 -4.30 -18.43 14.92
C ARG A 288 -5.80 -18.18 14.95
N VAL A 289 -6.33 -17.58 13.88
CA VAL A 289 -7.77 -17.46 13.66
C VAL A 289 -8.36 -18.85 13.45
N ASN A 290 -9.32 -19.21 14.30
CA ASN A 290 -9.99 -20.51 14.37
C ASN A 290 -9.00 -21.69 14.44
N GLY A 291 -7.79 -21.46 14.97
CA GLY A 291 -6.73 -22.47 15.01
C GLY A 291 -6.03 -22.75 13.68
N GLN A 292 -6.36 -22.04 12.60
CA GLN A 292 -5.89 -22.32 11.24
C GLN A 292 -4.92 -21.25 10.70
N LEU A 293 -5.38 -20.01 10.56
CA LEU A 293 -4.65 -18.94 9.88
C LEU A 293 -3.80 -18.13 10.87
N ALA A 294 -2.54 -17.88 10.53
CA ALA A 294 -1.63 -17.03 11.32
C ALA A 294 -1.78 -15.52 11.03
N ILE A 295 -2.74 -15.15 10.18
CA ILE A 295 -3.08 -13.79 9.79
C ILE A 295 -4.58 -13.57 9.99
N THR A 296 -4.99 -12.32 10.17
CA THR A 296 -6.41 -11.94 10.38
C THR A 296 -7.06 -11.33 9.15
N ARG A 297 -6.28 -10.98 8.12
CA ARG A 297 -6.76 -10.42 6.85
C ARG A 297 -5.98 -11.02 5.69
N ALA A 298 -6.69 -11.40 4.64
CA ALA A 298 -6.16 -11.91 3.38
C ALA A 298 -7.16 -11.64 2.25
N ILE A 299 -6.69 -11.76 1.02
CA ILE A 299 -7.52 -11.98 -0.17
C ILE A 299 -7.80 -13.48 -0.27
N GLY A 300 -9.05 -13.88 -0.49
CA GLY A 300 -9.46 -15.28 -0.51
C GLY A 300 -9.73 -15.85 0.88
N ASP A 301 -9.20 -17.05 1.16
CA ASP A 301 -9.48 -17.80 2.41
C ASP A 301 -10.98 -18.13 2.63
N VAL A 302 -11.64 -18.56 1.54
CA VAL A 302 -13.07 -18.97 1.52
C VAL A 302 -13.30 -20.48 1.60
#